data_AF-A0A3M1L312-F1
#
_entry.id   AF-A0A3M1L312-F1
#
_cell.length_a   1.000
_cell.length_b   1.000
_cell.length_c   1.000
_cell.angle_alpha   90.00
_cell.angle_beta   90.00
_cell.angle_gamma   90.00
#
_symmetry.space_group_name_H-M   'P 1'
#
loop_
_entity.id
_entity.type
_entity.pdbx_description
1 polymer ?
#
loop_
_entity_poly.entity_id
_entity_poly.type
_entity_poly.pdbx_seq_one_letter_code
_entity_poly.pdbx_strand_id
1 'polypeptide(L)'
;MSARYQARKFARLPPRVHSEVLMPEPMARMREKVAQQFRPTLELLKADMLPHGRLLAGALEVVIDHYEETFRVMDTRERPLCWYEFCVTPEIFRAMDVHPFLGEVHPPILTLGTPELCWEYVDRAEAAGVPSEVCVLDKTMMGALLEGEMPRADFIVTASAPC
;
A
#
# COMPACT_ATOMS: atom_id res chain seq x y z
N MET A 1 22.60 -37.70 11.36
CA MET A 1 21.84 -36.45 11.64
C MET A 1 20.36 -36.78 11.53
N SER A 2 19.62 -36.80 12.64
CA SER A 2 18.26 -37.35 12.69
C SER A 2 17.19 -36.29 12.40
N ALA A 3 16.11 -36.74 11.75
CA ALA A 3 14.98 -35.96 11.25
C ALA A 3 14.10 -35.27 12.32
N ARG A 4 14.61 -35.05 13.53
CA ARG A 4 13.86 -34.45 14.66
C ARG A 4 13.99 -32.93 14.79
N TYR A 5 14.68 -32.25 13.87
CA TYR A 5 14.94 -30.81 14.00
C TYR A 5 13.98 -29.87 13.24
N GLN A 6 13.07 -30.37 12.41
CA GLN A 6 12.23 -29.50 11.54
C GLN A 6 10.75 -29.33 11.95
N ALA A 7 10.36 -29.74 13.16
CA ALA A 7 8.99 -29.53 13.65
C ALA A 7 8.95 -28.60 14.87
N ARG A 8 9.62 -27.45 14.82
CA ARG A 8 9.29 -26.34 15.73
C ARG A 8 8.06 -25.64 15.18
N LYS A 9 6.91 -26.04 15.76
CA LYS A 9 5.63 -25.34 15.74
C LYS A 9 5.83 -23.83 15.56
N PHE A 10 5.26 -23.27 14.49
CA PHE A 10 4.87 -21.86 14.44
C PHE A 10 3.89 -21.63 15.60
N ALA A 11 4.43 -21.27 16.76
CA ALA A 11 3.62 -20.87 17.89
C ALA A 11 2.80 -19.67 17.44
N ARG A 12 1.47 -19.76 17.55
CA ARG A 12 0.57 -18.63 17.33
C ARG A 12 1.09 -17.47 18.19
N LEU A 13 1.47 -16.39 17.54
CA LEU A 13 1.87 -15.16 18.22
C LEU A 13 0.74 -14.76 19.19
N PRO A 14 1.07 -14.29 20.40
CA PRO A 14 0.07 -13.83 21.34
C PRO A 14 -0.75 -12.68 20.73
N PRO A 15 -2.04 -12.53 21.11
CA PRO A 15 -2.86 -11.42 20.65
C PRO A 15 -2.19 -10.10 21.03
N ARG A 16 -1.96 -9.25 20.02
CA ARG A 16 -1.26 -7.96 20.19
C ARG A 16 -2.13 -7.01 21.02
N VAL A 17 -1.56 -6.48 22.10
CA VAL A 17 -2.15 -5.37 22.87
C VAL A 17 -1.92 -4.10 22.05
N HIS A 18 -2.98 -3.49 21.54
CA HIS A 18 -2.90 -2.24 20.79
C HIS A 18 -3.15 -1.08 21.74
N SER A 19 -2.19 -0.15 21.86
CA SER A 19 -2.47 1.17 22.41
C SER A 19 -3.44 1.89 21.47
N GLU A 20 -4.60 2.31 21.97
CA GLU A 20 -5.62 3.06 21.25
C GLU A 20 -5.13 4.47 20.90
N VAL A 21 -4.29 4.58 19.87
CA VAL A 21 -4.30 5.78 19.05
C VAL A 21 -5.50 5.60 18.12
N LEU A 22 -6.52 6.45 18.27
CA LEU A 22 -7.70 6.51 17.40
C LEU A 22 -7.27 6.89 15.99
N MET A 23 -6.76 5.91 15.24
CA MET A 23 -6.54 6.06 13.81
C MET A 23 -7.87 5.80 13.09
N PRO A 24 -8.17 6.56 12.02
CA PRO A 24 -9.33 6.27 11.19
C PRO A 24 -9.27 4.83 10.67
N GLU A 25 -10.43 4.27 10.34
CA GLU A 25 -10.51 2.92 9.78
C GLU A 25 -9.56 2.81 8.58
N PRO A 26 -8.56 1.90 8.64
CA PRO A 26 -7.57 1.80 7.58
C PRO A 26 -8.24 1.52 6.23
N MET A 27 -7.81 2.25 5.20
CA MET A 27 -8.26 2.14 3.81
C MET A 27 -9.70 2.56 3.52
N ALA A 28 -10.47 3.11 4.46
CA ALA A 28 -11.85 3.53 4.18
C ALA A 28 -11.93 4.56 3.03
N ARG A 29 -11.07 5.61 3.09
CA ARG A 29 -10.96 6.61 2.01
C ARG A 29 -10.36 6.03 0.73
N MET A 30 -9.45 5.07 0.84
CA MET A 30 -8.88 4.41 -0.33
C MET A 30 -9.93 3.62 -1.11
N ARG A 31 -10.83 2.92 -0.42
CA ARG A 31 -11.97 2.23 -1.04
C ARG A 31 -12.86 3.22 -1.81
N GLU A 32 -13.12 4.37 -1.21
CA GLU A 32 -13.88 5.44 -1.85
C GLU A 32 -13.17 5.94 -3.12
N LYS A 33 -11.86 6.21 -3.06
CA LYS A 33 -11.07 6.62 -4.23
C LYS A 33 -11.04 5.57 -5.33
N VAL A 34 -10.87 4.30 -4.98
CA VAL A 34 -10.92 3.20 -5.96
C VAL A 34 -12.26 3.21 -6.69
N ALA A 35 -13.36 3.32 -5.94
CA ALA A 35 -14.71 3.30 -6.48
C ALA A 35 -15.08 4.55 -7.29
N GLN A 36 -14.80 5.74 -6.77
CA GLN A 36 -15.27 7.02 -7.31
C GLN A 36 -14.29 7.70 -8.26
N GLN A 37 -13.00 7.36 -8.18
CA GLN A 37 -11.95 8.03 -8.95
C GLN A 37 -11.21 7.08 -9.89
N PHE A 38 -10.66 5.96 -9.38
CA PHE A 38 -9.79 5.09 -10.19
C PHE A 38 -10.59 4.30 -11.21
N ARG A 39 -11.72 3.69 -10.82
CA ARG A 39 -12.57 2.95 -11.77
C ARG A 39 -13.11 3.84 -12.91
N PRO A 40 -13.68 5.04 -12.65
CA PRO A 40 -14.07 5.94 -13.74
C PRO A 40 -12.89 6.37 -14.63
N THR A 41 -11.74 6.68 -14.03
CA THR A 41 -10.52 7.02 -14.79
C THR A 41 -10.07 5.86 -15.68
N LEU A 42 -10.15 4.61 -15.18
CA LEU A 42 -9.83 3.42 -15.97
C LEU A 42 -10.72 3.31 -17.21
N GLU A 43 -12.03 3.54 -17.07
CA GLU A 43 -12.96 3.49 -18.21
C GLU A 43 -12.66 4.59 -19.25
N LEU A 44 -12.32 5.80 -18.80
CA LEU A 44 -11.88 6.89 -19.69
C LEU A 44 -10.58 6.54 -20.44
N LEU A 45 -9.62 5.93 -19.74
CA LEU A 45 -8.35 5.48 -20.33
C LEU A 45 -8.57 4.33 -21.34
N LYS A 46 -9.47 3.38 -21.03
CA LYS A 46 -9.86 2.28 -21.94
C LYS A 46 -10.56 2.79 -23.20
N ALA A 47 -11.32 3.87 -23.09
CA ALA A 47 -11.94 4.56 -24.22
C ALA A 47 -10.95 5.34 -25.11
N ASP A 48 -9.65 5.32 -24.78
CA ASP A 48 -8.55 5.98 -25.52
C ASP A 48 -8.77 7.49 -25.67
N MET A 49 -9.40 8.11 -24.67
CA MET A 49 -9.69 9.55 -24.64
C MET A 49 -8.47 10.41 -24.31
N LEU A 50 -7.34 9.78 -23.97
CA LEU A 50 -6.07 10.43 -23.65
C LEU A 50 -4.92 9.79 -24.45
N PRO A 51 -3.86 10.53 -24.79
CA PRO A 51 -2.67 9.95 -25.42
C PRO A 51 -2.13 8.78 -24.59
N HIS A 52 -1.86 7.65 -25.24
CA HIS A 52 -1.42 6.42 -24.60
C HIS A 52 -2.42 5.85 -23.56
N GLY A 53 -3.71 6.20 -23.67
CA GLY A 53 -4.76 5.81 -22.72
C GLY A 53 -4.79 4.30 -22.44
N ARG A 54 -4.68 3.47 -23.48
CA ARG A 54 -4.61 2.00 -23.32
C ARG A 54 -3.42 1.50 -22.51
N LEU A 55 -2.25 2.14 -22.63
CA LEU A 55 -1.06 1.76 -21.86
C LEU A 55 -1.27 2.10 -20.38
N LEU A 56 -1.77 3.31 -20.11
CA LEU A 56 -2.06 3.78 -18.75
C LEU A 56 -3.21 3.00 -18.11
N ALA A 57 -4.20 2.56 -18.90
CA ALA A 57 -5.29 1.72 -18.44
C ALA A 57 -4.77 0.41 -17.84
N GLY A 58 -3.83 -0.26 -18.50
CA GLY A 58 -3.25 -1.50 -17.98
C GLY A 58 -2.53 -1.30 -16.65
N ALA A 59 -1.80 -0.20 -16.48
CA ALA A 59 -1.15 0.12 -15.21
C ALA A 59 -2.17 0.39 -14.09
N LEU A 60 -3.22 1.18 -14.38
CA LEU A 60 -4.25 1.51 -13.40
C LEU A 60 -5.11 0.28 -13.03
N GLU A 61 -5.37 -0.61 -13.99
CA GLU A 61 -6.09 -1.88 -13.75
C GLU A 61 -5.35 -2.76 -12.75
N VAL A 62 -4.04 -2.96 -12.93
CA VAL A 62 -3.20 -3.73 -11.98
C VAL A 62 -3.20 -3.10 -10.59
N VAL A 63 -3.23 -1.78 -10.50
CA VAL A 63 -3.28 -1.07 -9.22
C VAL A 63 -4.63 -1.21 -8.53
N ILE A 64 -5.73 -1.12 -9.28
CA ILE A 64 -7.08 -1.36 -8.74
C ILE A 64 -7.17 -2.80 -8.20
N ASP A 65 -6.75 -3.78 -8.99
CA ASP A 65 -6.74 -5.20 -8.57
C ASP A 65 -5.90 -5.40 -7.29
N HIS A 66 -4.74 -4.73 -7.22
CA HIS A 66 -3.89 -4.78 -6.04
C HIS A 66 -4.57 -4.21 -4.79
N TYR A 67 -5.24 -3.05 -4.91
CA TYR A 67 -5.99 -2.47 -3.80
C TYR A 67 -7.17 -3.33 -3.38
N GLU A 68 -7.95 -3.86 -4.31
CA GLU A 68 -9.11 -4.69 -4.01
C GLU A 68 -8.73 -6.01 -3.34
N GLU A 69 -7.62 -6.62 -3.76
CA GLU A 69 -7.08 -7.77 -3.06
C GLU A 69 -6.57 -7.40 -1.66
N THR A 70 -5.94 -6.24 -1.51
CA THR A 70 -5.49 -5.73 -0.21
C THR A 70 -6.67 -5.50 0.74
N PHE A 71 -7.75 -4.92 0.24
CA PHE A 71 -9.00 -4.75 0.97
C PHE A 71 -9.53 -6.09 1.47
N ARG A 72 -9.62 -7.08 0.58
CA ARG A 72 -10.09 -8.42 0.92
C ARG A 72 -9.23 -9.10 1.98
N VAL A 73 -7.89 -8.99 1.87
CA VAL A 73 -6.95 -9.56 2.87
C VAL A 73 -7.10 -8.86 4.22
N MET A 74 -7.31 -7.54 4.25
CA MET A 74 -7.57 -6.81 5.48
C MET A 74 -8.88 -7.21 6.15
N ASP A 75 -9.93 -7.42 5.36
CA ASP A 75 -11.27 -7.79 5.84
C ASP A 75 -11.29 -9.23 6.39
N THR A 76 -10.65 -10.15 5.67
CA THR A 76 -10.66 -11.59 6.00
C THR A 76 -9.58 -11.99 6.99
N ARG A 77 -8.45 -11.28 7.02
CA ARG A 77 -7.25 -11.61 7.82
C ARG A 77 -6.76 -13.05 7.62
N GLU A 78 -7.01 -13.64 6.44
CA GLU A 78 -6.65 -15.03 6.15
C GLU A 78 -5.14 -15.26 6.04
N ARG A 79 -4.39 -14.20 5.72
CA ARG A 79 -2.93 -14.21 5.60
C ARG A 79 -2.31 -12.90 6.09
N PRO A 80 -1.04 -12.91 6.54
CA PRO A 80 -0.35 -11.70 6.96
C PRO A 80 -0.18 -10.71 5.79
N LEU A 81 -0.24 -9.41 6.11
CA LEU A 81 0.05 -8.32 5.19
C LEU A 81 1.45 -7.75 5.46
N CYS A 82 2.32 -7.78 4.46
CA CYS A 82 3.66 -7.22 4.51
C CYS A 82 3.72 -5.93 3.69
N TRP A 83 4.10 -4.82 4.31
CA TRP A 83 4.60 -3.70 3.53
C TRP A 83 6.01 -4.01 3.06
N TYR A 84 6.28 -3.77 1.79
CA TYR A 84 7.63 -3.90 1.26
C TYR A 84 8.00 -2.66 0.46
N GLU A 85 9.29 -2.37 0.45
CA GLU A 85 9.87 -1.29 -0.34
C GLU A 85 10.17 -1.73 -1.78
N PHE A 86 10.15 -0.76 -2.68
CA PHE A 86 10.67 -0.80 -4.01
C PHE A 86 12.10 -1.36 -3.99
N CYS A 87 12.45 -2.11 -5.03
CA CYS A 87 13.62 -3.01 -5.10
C CYS A 87 13.53 -4.31 -4.27
N VAL A 88 12.58 -4.48 -3.35
CA VAL A 88 12.30 -5.80 -2.75
C VAL A 88 11.31 -6.55 -3.64
N THR A 89 11.62 -7.81 -3.94
CA THR A 89 10.80 -8.65 -4.83
C THR A 89 9.64 -9.30 -4.07
N PRO A 90 8.38 -9.10 -4.49
CA PRO A 90 7.21 -9.63 -3.77
C PRO A 90 7.09 -11.16 -3.80
N GLU A 91 7.83 -11.84 -4.68
CA GLU A 91 7.80 -13.28 -4.92
C GLU A 91 8.07 -14.10 -3.65
N ILE A 92 9.02 -13.65 -2.82
CA ILE A 92 9.34 -14.33 -1.55
C ILE A 92 8.14 -14.28 -0.60
N PHE A 93 7.46 -13.14 -0.51
CA PHE A 93 6.27 -13.00 0.34
C PHE A 93 5.14 -13.89 -0.15
N ARG A 94 4.88 -13.90 -1.47
CA ARG A 94 3.86 -14.78 -2.07
C ARG A 94 4.16 -16.26 -1.81
N ALA A 95 5.43 -16.68 -1.90
CA ALA A 95 5.84 -18.05 -1.61
C ALA A 95 5.64 -18.46 -0.14
N MET A 96 5.61 -17.49 0.77
CA MET A 96 5.35 -17.68 2.20
C MET A 96 3.87 -17.51 2.58
N ASP A 97 2.97 -17.39 1.60
CA ASP A 97 1.56 -17.06 1.80
C ASP A 97 1.36 -15.76 2.60
N VAL A 98 2.12 -14.74 2.25
CA VAL A 98 2.02 -13.37 2.76
C VAL A 98 1.53 -12.48 1.64
N HIS A 99 0.56 -11.61 1.91
CA HIS A 99 0.11 -10.58 0.98
C HIS A 99 1.11 -9.43 0.96
N PRO A 100 1.84 -9.20 -0.15
CA PRO A 100 2.76 -8.09 -0.26
C PRO A 100 1.97 -6.83 -0.63
N PHE A 101 2.29 -5.70 -0.01
CA PHE A 101 1.75 -4.38 -0.33
C PHE A 101 2.91 -3.39 -0.56
N LEU A 102 2.99 -2.82 -1.77
CA LEU A 102 3.99 -1.81 -2.11
C LEU A 102 3.37 -0.43 -1.91
N GLY A 103 3.67 0.23 -0.79
CA GLY A 103 3.12 1.55 -0.51
C GLY A 103 3.53 2.61 -1.54
N GLU A 104 4.71 2.46 -2.13
CA GLU A 104 5.31 3.45 -3.04
C GLU A 104 4.65 3.50 -4.42
N VAL A 105 3.74 2.56 -4.72
CA VAL A 105 2.89 2.67 -5.92
C VAL A 105 1.86 3.79 -5.76
N HIS A 106 1.54 4.19 -4.52
CA HIS A 106 0.47 5.13 -4.24
C HIS A 106 0.74 6.54 -4.80
N PRO A 107 1.90 7.17 -4.54
CA PRO A 107 2.15 8.53 -5.05
C PRO A 107 2.15 8.64 -6.58
N PRO A 108 2.80 7.74 -7.36
CA PRO A 108 2.73 7.77 -8.82
C PRO A 108 1.32 7.63 -9.40
N ILE A 109 0.42 6.94 -8.72
CA ILE A 109 -0.96 6.77 -9.19
C ILE A 109 -1.80 8.00 -8.86
N LEU A 110 -1.61 8.59 -7.68
CA LEU A 110 -2.25 9.85 -7.34
C LEU A 110 -1.84 10.99 -8.28
N THR A 111 -0.56 11.06 -8.68
CA THR A 111 -0.11 12.11 -9.61
C THR A 111 -0.72 12.00 -11.01
N LEU A 112 -1.19 10.83 -11.43
CA LEU A 112 -1.88 10.66 -12.71
C LEU A 112 -3.31 11.23 -12.70
N GLY A 113 -3.98 11.23 -11.54
CA GLY A 113 -5.40 11.63 -11.44
C GLY A 113 -5.64 12.92 -10.69
N THR A 114 -4.93 13.12 -9.57
CA THR A 114 -5.15 14.20 -8.60
C THR A 114 -3.80 14.58 -7.96
N PRO A 115 -2.89 15.20 -8.72
CA PRO A 115 -1.57 15.58 -8.22
C PRO A 115 -1.63 16.56 -7.04
N GLU A 116 -2.71 17.32 -6.89
CA GLU A 116 -2.93 18.23 -5.76
C GLU A 116 -3.02 17.47 -4.43
N LEU A 117 -3.61 16.27 -4.42
CA LEU A 117 -3.69 15.44 -3.21
C LEU A 117 -2.30 14.98 -2.74
N CYS A 118 -1.33 14.82 -3.64
CA CYS A 118 0.04 14.51 -3.22
C CYS A 118 0.62 15.62 -2.35
N TRP A 119 0.37 16.89 -2.70
CA TRP A 119 0.82 18.03 -1.90
C TRP A 119 0.11 18.11 -0.56
N GLU A 120 -1.19 17.81 -0.51
CA GLU A 120 -1.91 17.72 0.77
C GLU A 120 -1.27 16.67 1.70
N TYR A 121 -0.87 15.49 1.19
CA TYR A 121 -0.17 14.51 2.02
C TYR A 121 1.22 14.96 2.46
N VAL A 122 1.95 15.66 1.59
CA VAL A 122 3.24 16.25 1.97
C VAL A 122 3.06 17.24 3.12
N ASP A 123 2.08 18.15 3.01
CA ASP A 123 1.77 19.13 4.05
C ASP A 123 1.38 18.44 5.36
N ARG A 124 0.61 17.35 5.28
CA ARG A 124 0.25 16.53 6.47
C ARG A 124 1.46 15.90 7.12
N ALA A 125 2.38 15.34 6.34
CA ALA A 125 3.60 14.74 6.86
C ALA A 125 4.50 15.80 7.53
N GLU A 126 4.69 16.95 6.90
CA GLU A 126 5.49 18.05 7.47
C GLU A 126 4.84 18.61 8.74
N ALA A 127 3.52 18.78 8.76
CA ALA A 127 2.77 19.19 9.95
C ALA A 127 2.89 18.17 11.10
N ALA A 128 3.12 16.89 10.79
CA ALA A 128 3.40 15.84 11.78
C ALA A 128 4.88 15.77 12.21
N GLY A 129 5.73 16.67 11.71
CA GLY A 129 7.13 16.81 12.09
C GLY A 129 8.13 16.09 11.17
N VAL A 130 7.68 15.60 10.00
CA VAL A 130 8.61 15.09 8.99
C VAL A 130 9.43 16.25 8.40
N PRO A 131 10.77 16.17 8.33
CA PRO A 131 11.59 17.22 7.73
C PRO A 131 11.26 17.44 6.25
N SER A 132 11.30 18.69 5.80
CA SER A 132 10.96 19.04 4.41
C SER A 132 11.95 18.50 3.40
N GLU A 133 13.17 18.16 3.83
CA GLU A 133 14.24 17.58 3.01
C GLU A 133 14.04 16.08 2.73
N VAL A 134 13.09 15.41 3.40
CA VAL A 134 12.76 14.00 3.13
C VAL A 134 12.15 13.87 1.73
N CYS A 135 12.41 12.73 1.08
CA CYS A 135 11.87 12.42 -0.24
C CYS A 135 10.36 12.65 -0.29
N VAL A 136 9.88 13.31 -1.35
CA VAL A 136 8.46 13.62 -1.54
C VAL A 136 7.59 12.35 -1.57
N LEU A 137 8.15 11.24 -2.05
CA LEU A 137 7.47 9.95 -2.10
C LEU A 137 7.17 9.45 -0.67
N ASP A 138 8.17 9.49 0.21
CA ASP A 138 8.01 9.11 1.62
C ASP A 138 7.07 10.04 2.35
N LYS A 139 7.18 11.36 2.12
CA LYS A 139 6.25 12.34 2.70
C LYS A 139 4.81 12.07 2.27
N THR A 140 4.59 11.76 1.00
CA THR A 140 3.25 11.42 0.48
C THR A 140 2.72 10.15 1.15
N MET A 141 3.54 9.10 1.26
CA MET A 141 3.12 7.85 1.93
C MET A 141 2.82 8.05 3.43
N MET A 142 3.66 8.83 4.13
CA MET A 142 3.44 9.14 5.54
C MET A 142 2.17 9.97 5.74
N GLY A 143 1.93 10.98 4.90
CA GLY A 143 0.68 11.73 4.91
C GLY A 143 -0.54 10.84 4.65
N ALA A 144 -0.47 9.96 3.64
CA ALA A 144 -1.54 9.00 3.35
C ALA A 144 -1.78 8.04 4.53
N LEU A 145 -0.72 7.59 5.21
CA LEU A 145 -0.83 6.76 6.42
C LEU A 145 -1.52 7.52 7.56
N LEU A 146 -1.15 8.78 7.80
CA LEU A 146 -1.76 9.63 8.84
C LEU A 146 -3.26 9.88 8.57
N GLU A 147 -3.66 9.92 7.31
CA GLU A 147 -5.05 10.08 6.86
C GLU A 147 -5.82 8.74 6.80
N GLY A 148 -5.20 7.63 7.22
CA GLY A 148 -5.81 6.30 7.24
C GLY A 148 -5.99 5.68 5.86
N GLU A 149 -5.27 6.15 4.84
CA GLU A 149 -5.37 5.66 3.46
C GLU A 149 -4.41 4.53 3.14
N MET A 150 -3.59 4.12 4.10
CA MET A 150 -2.63 3.04 3.93
C MET A 150 -3.08 1.80 4.74
N PRO A 151 -2.85 0.59 4.23
CA PRO A 151 -3.35 -0.62 4.86
C PRO A 151 -2.54 -0.94 6.11
N ARG A 152 -3.16 -1.51 7.12
CA ARG A 152 -2.44 -1.88 8.34
C ARG A 152 -1.52 -3.09 8.07
N ALA A 153 -0.21 -2.89 8.16
CA ALA A 153 0.80 -3.95 8.03
C ALA A 153 0.90 -4.83 9.29
N ASP A 154 1.18 -6.12 9.08
CA ASP A 154 1.59 -7.03 10.16
C ASP A 154 3.10 -6.93 10.44
N PHE A 155 3.88 -6.64 9.39
CA PHE A 155 5.31 -6.33 9.41
C PHE A 155 5.71 -5.54 8.16
N ILE A 156 6.89 -4.94 8.20
CA ILE A 156 7.46 -4.11 7.12
C ILE A 156 8.83 -4.68 6.75
N VAL A 157 9.13 -4.75 5.46
CA VAL A 157 10.45 -5.12 4.92
C VAL A 157 10.97 -3.97 4.05
N THR A 158 12.16 -3.48 4.38
CA THR A 158 12.85 -2.39 3.69
C THR A 158 14.22 -2.87 3.21
N ALA A 159 14.72 -2.25 2.15
CA ALA A 159 16.08 -2.36 1.65
C ALA A 159 16.79 -1.00 1.79
N SER A 160 18.10 -0.99 1.57
CA SER A 160 18.86 0.28 1.52
C SER A 160 19.05 0.76 0.08
N ALA A 161 18.13 0.40 -0.82
CA ALA A 161 18.22 0.67 -2.25
C ALA A 161 16.80 0.90 -2.79
N PRO A 162 16.56 1.99 -3.55
CA PRO A 162 17.55 2.85 -4.19
C PRO A 162 18.11 3.96 -3.28
N CYS A 163 17.48 4.25 -2.15
CA CYS A 163 17.85 5.35 -1.26
C CYS A 163 17.45 5.09 0.19
#